data_AF-A0A165DS45-F1
#
_entry.id   AF-A0A165DS45-F1
#
_cell.length_a   1.000
_cell.length_b   1.000
_cell.length_c   1.000
_cell.angle_alpha   90.00
_cell.angle_beta   90.00
_cell.angle_gamma   90.00
#
_symmetry.space_group_name_H-M   'P 1'
#
loop_
_entity.id
_entity.type
_entity.pdbx_description
1 polymer ?
#
loop_
_entity_poly.entity_id
_entity_poly.type
_entity_poly.pdbx_seq_one_letter_code
_entity_poly.pdbx_strand_id
1 'polypeptide(L)'
;MPQFRSRPKFPGLPQDGKIDLNMVSGMDGIGCSKFFAEYGKKGYTGGVLAFWCTHGICYGFHCIPDGEGRNNTFAAMYTRWRKAPKVVIYDFACALGPYCMLRAAEFFKDTIFIIDRFHASGHKACSPACFASNYVFDPDIKNANTSAAEFGNSGLKRVRLPVRYMSQQHAIVYIHRFLSLWNRLRRKRVANVARRS
;
A
#
# COMPACT_ATOMS: atom_id res chain seq x y z
N MET A 1 6.97 -3.03 11.86
CA MET A 1 6.60 -4.44 12.12
C MET A 1 7.82 -5.32 11.91
N PRO A 2 8.11 -6.27 12.82
CA PRO A 2 9.17 -7.24 12.64
C PRO A 2 8.89 -8.10 11.40
N GLN A 3 9.94 -8.66 10.82
CA GLN A 3 9.80 -9.62 9.73
C GLN A 3 9.49 -11.00 10.32
N PHE A 4 8.40 -11.62 9.87
CA PHE A 4 7.98 -12.95 10.31
C PHE A 4 8.47 -14.05 9.36
N ARG A 5 8.63 -13.72 8.08
CA ARG A 5 9.10 -14.67 7.07
C ARG A 5 9.83 -13.96 5.95
N SER A 6 10.63 -14.73 5.22
CA SER A 6 11.30 -14.27 4.00
C SER A 6 10.33 -14.30 2.82
N ARG A 7 10.54 -13.38 1.86
CA ARG A 7 9.79 -13.39 0.60
C ARG A 7 10.23 -14.62 -0.22
N PRO A 8 9.32 -15.51 -0.61
CA PRO A 8 9.66 -16.65 -1.48
C PRO A 8 10.12 -16.14 -2.85
N LYS A 9 10.91 -16.96 -3.55
CA LYS A 9 11.23 -16.76 -4.97
C LYS A 9 10.35 -17.68 -5.79
N PHE A 10 9.81 -17.17 -6.90
CA PHE A 10 8.95 -17.93 -7.80
C PHE A 10 9.67 -18.12 -9.14
N PRO A 11 10.54 -19.15 -9.28
CA PRO A 11 11.38 -19.32 -10.48
C PRO A 11 10.56 -19.56 -11.75
N GLY A 12 9.35 -20.14 -11.62
CA GLY A 12 8.41 -20.32 -12.74
C GLY A 12 7.73 -19.03 -13.21
N LEU A 13 7.96 -17.89 -12.55
CA LEU A 13 7.39 -16.60 -12.93
C LEU A 13 8.53 -15.67 -13.42
N PRO A 14 8.67 -15.45 -14.74
CA PRO A 14 9.80 -14.69 -15.31
C PRO A 14 9.95 -13.25 -14.81
N GLN A 15 8.85 -12.65 -14.33
CA GLN A 15 8.80 -11.30 -13.77
C GLN A 15 8.90 -11.27 -12.24
N ASP A 16 9.17 -12.39 -11.57
CA ASP A 16 9.25 -12.41 -10.11
C ASP A 16 10.41 -11.55 -9.58
N GLY A 17 10.10 -10.70 -8.59
CA GLY A 17 11.07 -9.82 -7.96
C GLY A 17 11.55 -8.64 -8.82
N LYS A 18 11.16 -8.58 -10.10
CA LYS A 18 11.51 -7.47 -11.00
C LYS A 18 10.66 -6.23 -10.71
N ILE A 19 11.20 -5.06 -11.05
CA ILE A 19 10.46 -3.80 -11.01
C ILE A 19 9.27 -3.91 -11.94
N ASP A 20 8.09 -3.54 -11.44
CA ASP A 20 6.88 -3.48 -12.25
C ASP A 20 7.03 -2.33 -13.25
N LEU A 21 7.47 -2.65 -14.47
CA LEU A 21 7.24 -1.78 -15.62
C LEU A 21 5.74 -1.83 -15.90
N ASN A 22 4.98 -0.90 -15.34
CA ASN A 22 3.65 -0.62 -15.85
C ASN A 22 3.82 -0.05 -17.27
N MET A 23 4.02 -0.93 -18.24
CA MET A 23 3.64 -0.68 -19.62
C MET A 23 2.13 -0.49 -19.60
N VAL A 24 1.67 0.60 -20.18
CA VAL A 24 0.28 0.76 -20.61
C VAL A 24 -0.05 -0.52 -21.39
N SER A 25 -0.81 -1.42 -20.80
CA SER A 25 -1.13 -2.70 -21.44
C SER A 25 -2.38 -2.47 -22.28
N GLY A 26 -2.16 -2.22 -23.56
CA GLY A 26 -3.20 -2.16 -24.57
C GLY A 26 -2.76 -1.30 -25.74
N MET A 27 -2.84 -1.83 -26.96
CA MET A 27 -2.73 -1.05 -28.20
C MET A 27 -3.78 0.08 -28.25
N ASP A 28 -4.79 0.02 -27.38
CA ASP A 28 -5.96 0.91 -27.31
C ASP A 28 -5.91 1.89 -26.12
N GLY A 29 -4.83 1.91 -25.33
CA GLY A 29 -4.73 2.78 -24.14
C GLY A 29 -5.59 2.36 -22.93
N ILE A 30 -6.15 1.14 -22.94
CA ILE A 30 -6.97 0.57 -21.86
C ILE A 30 -6.05 0.04 -20.74
N GLY A 31 -5.36 0.96 -20.05
CA GLY A 31 -4.48 0.65 -18.93
C GLY A 31 -4.92 1.39 -17.67
N CYS A 32 -4.69 0.78 -16.51
CA CYS A 32 -4.76 1.46 -15.23
C CYS A 32 -3.64 2.52 -15.16
N SER A 33 -4.00 3.79 -15.34
CA SER A 33 -3.04 4.89 -15.42
C SER A 33 -2.56 5.31 -14.02
N LYS A 34 -1.39 4.82 -13.63
CA LYS A 34 -0.60 5.45 -12.55
C LYS A 34 0.73 5.89 -13.15
N PHE A 35 1.07 7.17 -13.00
CA PHE A 35 2.31 7.81 -13.46
C PHE A 35 3.55 7.23 -12.73
N PHE A 36 3.83 5.94 -12.94
CA PHE A 36 4.94 5.24 -12.31
C PHE A 36 6.30 5.69 -12.87
N ALA A 37 6.32 6.10 -14.15
CA ALA A 37 7.53 6.40 -14.90
C ALA A 37 8.27 7.67 -14.44
N GLU A 38 7.70 8.49 -13.55
CA GLU A 38 8.30 9.77 -13.17
C GLU A 38 9.34 9.65 -12.03
N TYR A 39 9.28 8.59 -11.21
CA TYR A 39 10.13 8.45 -10.03
C TYR A 39 11.58 8.04 -10.33
N GLY A 40 11.82 7.27 -11.41
CA GLY A 40 13.14 6.74 -11.74
C GLY A 40 14.15 7.77 -12.30
N LYS A 41 13.70 8.93 -12.79
CA LYS A 41 14.57 9.86 -13.54
C LYS A 41 15.53 10.72 -12.69
N LYS A 42 15.44 10.69 -11.36
CA LYS A 42 16.16 11.65 -10.49
C LYS A 42 17.11 11.02 -9.46
N GLY A 43 17.42 9.73 -9.55
CA GLY A 43 18.41 9.08 -8.65
C GLY A 43 18.03 9.05 -7.17
N TYR A 44 16.76 9.26 -6.84
CA TYR A 44 16.23 9.16 -5.48
C TYR A 44 15.77 7.73 -5.20
N THR A 45 15.85 7.29 -3.93
CA THR A 45 15.21 6.05 -3.48
C THR A 45 13.73 6.02 -3.92
N GLY A 46 13.23 4.87 -4.35
CA GLY A 46 11.84 4.65 -4.79
C GLY A 46 10.74 5.04 -3.78
N GLY A 47 11.09 5.35 -2.54
CA GLY A 47 10.22 6.02 -1.58
C GLY A 47 9.93 5.20 -0.33
N VAL A 48 8.77 5.47 0.29
CA VAL A 48 8.32 4.81 1.50
C VAL A 48 6.89 4.34 1.29
N LEU A 49 6.66 3.03 1.36
CA LEU A 49 5.34 2.43 1.39
C LEU A 49 4.91 2.27 2.85
N ALA A 50 3.96 3.09 3.31
CA ALA A 50 3.41 3.00 4.66
C ALA A 50 2.07 2.29 4.67
N PHE A 51 1.84 1.51 5.72
CA PHE A 51 0.61 0.75 5.93
C PHE A 51 -0.22 1.39 7.03
N TRP A 52 -1.48 1.65 6.71
CA TRP A 52 -2.40 2.40 7.55
C TRP A 52 -3.64 1.58 7.84
N CYS A 53 -4.20 1.74 9.04
CA CYS A 53 -5.58 1.35 9.30
C CYS A 53 -6.54 2.47 8.89
N THR A 54 -7.83 2.15 8.77
CA THR A 54 -8.91 3.10 8.45
C THR A 54 -9.01 4.28 9.45
N HIS A 55 -8.59 4.06 10.69
CA HIS A 55 -8.50 5.10 11.73
C HIS A 55 -7.29 6.05 11.56
N GLY A 56 -6.38 5.81 10.61
CA GLY A 56 -5.17 6.62 10.39
C GLY A 56 -3.99 6.28 11.32
N ILE A 57 -3.99 5.08 11.91
CA ILE A 57 -2.83 4.54 12.65
C ILE A 57 -1.91 3.85 11.64
N CYS A 58 -0.62 4.17 11.67
CA CYS A 58 0.39 3.50 10.87
C CYS A 58 0.83 2.19 11.55
N TYR A 59 0.76 1.07 10.85
CA TYR A 59 1.31 -0.20 11.32
C TYR A 59 2.82 -0.29 11.10
N GLY A 60 3.32 0.39 10.08
CA GLY A 60 4.73 0.45 9.75
C GLY A 60 4.93 0.87 8.30
N PHE A 61 6.18 0.81 7.86
CA PHE A 61 6.56 1.20 6.52
C PHE A 61 7.63 0.27 5.94
N HIS A 62 7.74 0.31 4.62
CA HIS A 62 8.75 -0.39 3.83
C HIS A 62 9.49 0.63 2.96
N CYS A 63 10.82 0.66 3.06
CA CYS A 63 11.66 1.48 2.20
C CYS A 63 11.76 0.83 0.83
N ILE A 64 11.46 1.60 -0.21
CA ILE A 64 11.46 1.14 -1.59
C ILE A 64 12.76 1.62 -2.25
N PRO A 65 13.60 0.71 -2.78
CA PRO A 65 14.87 1.09 -3.39
C PRO A 65 14.69 1.71 -4.79
N ASP A 66 13.96 1.06 -5.70
CA ASP A 66 14.02 1.39 -7.14
C ASP A 66 12.68 1.83 -7.78
N GLY A 67 11.57 1.76 -7.02
CA GLY A 67 10.25 2.22 -7.46
C GLY A 67 9.11 1.44 -6.79
N GLU A 68 8.02 2.11 -6.40
CA GLU A 68 6.85 1.43 -5.82
C GLU A 68 6.28 0.41 -6.83
N GLY A 69 5.59 -0.62 -6.36
CA GLY A 69 5.06 -1.64 -7.28
C GLY A 69 4.33 -2.74 -6.52
N ARG A 70 3.64 -3.62 -7.26
CA ARG A 70 2.94 -4.79 -6.71
C ARG A 70 3.92 -5.67 -5.95
N ASN A 71 5.14 -5.83 -6.45
CA ASN A 71 6.17 -6.62 -5.78
C ASN A 71 6.50 -6.09 -4.38
N ASN A 72 6.69 -4.77 -4.22
CA ASN A 72 7.02 -4.17 -2.93
C ASN A 72 5.86 -4.31 -1.94
N THR A 73 4.63 -4.05 -2.40
CA THR A 73 3.43 -4.21 -1.56
C THR A 73 3.21 -5.67 -1.17
N PHE A 74 3.33 -6.60 -2.12
CA PHE A 74 3.28 -8.04 -1.86
C PHE A 74 4.35 -8.47 -0.85
N ALA A 75 5.61 -8.10 -1.09
CA ALA A 75 6.72 -8.50 -0.23
C ALA A 75 6.55 -7.95 1.19
N ALA A 76 6.14 -6.70 1.33
CA ALA A 76 5.86 -6.11 2.63
C ALA A 76 4.68 -6.79 3.34
N MET A 77 3.56 -7.05 2.66
CA MET A 77 2.43 -7.77 3.28
C MET A 77 2.81 -9.19 3.68
N TYR A 78 3.41 -9.93 2.75
CA TYR A 78 3.77 -11.33 2.96
C TYR A 78 4.81 -11.48 4.09
N THR A 79 5.82 -10.61 4.16
CA THR A 79 6.91 -10.76 5.14
C THR A 79 6.56 -10.22 6.53
N ARG A 80 5.60 -9.29 6.65
CA ARG A 80 5.33 -8.54 7.89
C ARG A 80 4.04 -8.89 8.61
N TRP A 81 3.10 -9.56 7.96
CA TRP A 81 1.85 -10.01 8.61
C TRP A 81 1.91 -11.49 8.93
N ARG A 82 1.39 -11.92 10.08
CA ARG A 82 1.25 -13.36 10.37
C ARG A 82 0.19 -14.01 9.48
N LYS A 83 -1.00 -13.40 9.42
CA LYS A 83 -2.13 -13.71 8.52
C LYS A 83 -2.40 -12.49 7.63
N ALA A 84 -2.73 -12.71 6.35
CA ALA A 84 -3.04 -11.61 5.44
C ALA A 84 -4.18 -10.72 5.98
N PRO A 85 -4.15 -9.40 5.71
CA PRO A 85 -5.28 -8.53 5.99
C PRO A 85 -6.54 -9.06 5.29
N LYS A 86 -7.71 -9.02 5.95
CA LYS A 86 -8.98 -9.38 5.31
C LYS A 86 -9.32 -8.46 4.14
N VAL A 87 -8.98 -7.18 4.26
CA VAL A 87 -9.21 -6.16 3.24
C VAL A 87 -7.92 -5.38 3.04
N VAL A 88 -7.52 -5.23 1.79
CA VAL A 88 -6.38 -4.41 1.34
C VAL A 88 -6.91 -3.32 0.45
N ILE A 89 -6.74 -2.06 0.87
CA ILE A 89 -7.14 -0.88 0.11
C ILE A 89 -5.89 -0.25 -0.50
N TYR A 90 -5.85 -0.13 -1.82
CA TYR A 90 -4.67 0.33 -2.56
C TYR A 90 -5.04 0.87 -3.93
N ASP A 91 -4.43 1.96 -4.41
CA ASP A 91 -4.76 2.56 -5.71
C ASP A 91 -4.71 1.55 -6.86
N PHE A 92 -3.77 0.60 -6.80
CA PHE A 92 -3.56 -0.40 -7.86
C PHE A 92 -4.02 -1.80 -7.43
N ALA A 93 -5.06 -1.88 -6.59
CA ALA A 93 -5.54 -3.16 -6.05
C ALA A 93 -5.94 -4.16 -7.14
N CYS A 94 -6.50 -3.68 -8.26
CA CYS A 94 -6.95 -4.51 -9.39
C CYS A 94 -5.85 -5.39 -9.98
N ALA A 95 -4.60 -4.91 -9.98
CA ALA A 95 -3.46 -5.67 -10.47
C ALA A 95 -2.68 -6.32 -9.32
N LEU A 96 -2.76 -5.77 -8.10
CA LEU A 96 -2.17 -6.35 -6.90
C LEU A 96 -2.85 -7.68 -6.51
N GLY A 97 -4.18 -7.76 -6.58
CA GLY A 97 -4.93 -8.96 -6.20
C GLY A 97 -4.49 -10.20 -6.99
N PRO A 98 -4.55 -10.19 -8.33
CA PRO A 98 -4.04 -11.29 -9.16
C PRO A 98 -2.55 -11.58 -8.91
N TYR A 99 -1.73 -10.53 -8.72
CA TYR A 99 -0.31 -10.69 -8.41
C TYR A 99 -0.07 -11.47 -7.11
N CYS A 100 -0.84 -11.14 -6.07
CA CYS A 100 -0.82 -11.80 -4.76
C CYS A 100 -1.31 -13.24 -4.85
N MET A 101 -2.45 -13.48 -5.52
CA MET A 101 -3.05 -14.81 -5.65
C MET A 101 -2.16 -15.76 -6.44
N LEU A 102 -1.54 -15.31 -7.53
CA LEU A 102 -0.63 -16.13 -8.34
C LEU A 102 0.59 -16.63 -7.56
N ARG A 103 1.03 -15.87 -6.55
CA ARG A 103 2.25 -16.16 -5.78
C ARG A 103 1.98 -16.83 -4.44
N ALA A 104 0.90 -16.45 -3.77
CA ALA A 104 0.61 -16.91 -2.42
C ALA A 104 -0.89 -17.02 -2.18
N ALA A 105 -1.60 -17.75 -3.03
CA ALA A 105 -3.04 -17.98 -2.93
C ALA A 105 -3.46 -18.39 -1.52
N GLU A 106 -2.79 -19.38 -0.92
CA GLU A 106 -3.14 -19.85 0.43
C GLU A 106 -3.04 -18.76 1.51
N PHE A 107 -2.07 -17.85 1.36
CA PHE A 107 -1.92 -16.73 2.29
C PHE A 107 -2.98 -15.65 2.09
N PHE A 108 -3.37 -15.37 0.85
CA PHE A 108 -4.30 -14.29 0.47
C PHE A 108 -5.73 -14.77 0.17
N LYS A 109 -6.06 -16.04 0.37
CA LYS A 109 -7.38 -16.62 0.02
C LYS A 109 -8.57 -15.90 0.67
N ASP A 110 -8.37 -15.38 1.88
CA ASP A 110 -9.39 -14.63 2.63
C ASP A 110 -9.26 -13.10 2.45
N THR A 111 -8.46 -12.63 1.46
CA THR A 111 -8.15 -11.20 1.27
C THR A 111 -8.94 -10.61 0.12
N ILE A 112 -9.68 -9.54 0.40
CA ILE A 112 -10.37 -8.70 -0.60
C ILE A 112 -9.46 -7.52 -0.95
N PHE A 113 -9.25 -7.29 -2.24
CA PHE A 113 -8.43 -6.19 -2.75
C PHE A 113 -9.33 -5.10 -3.34
N ILE A 114 -9.23 -3.88 -2.80
CA ILE A 114 -10.14 -2.78 -3.11
C ILE A 114 -9.33 -1.56 -3.54
N ILE A 115 -9.75 -0.94 -4.65
CA ILE A 115 -9.20 0.30 -5.15
C ILE A 115 -9.59 1.44 -4.22
N ASP A 116 -8.64 2.30 -3.88
CA ASP A 116 -8.95 3.54 -3.15
C ASP A 116 -9.98 4.37 -3.92
N ARG A 117 -11.07 4.75 -3.24
CA ARG A 117 -12.20 5.47 -3.83
C ARG A 117 -11.77 6.74 -4.57
N PHE A 118 -10.74 7.46 -4.10
CA PHE A 118 -10.25 8.66 -4.78
C PHE A 118 -9.63 8.37 -6.15
N HIS A 119 -9.09 7.17 -6.32
CA HIS A 119 -8.45 6.74 -7.56
C HIS A 119 -9.40 5.93 -8.46
N ALA A 120 -10.56 5.49 -7.95
CA ALA A 120 -11.50 4.61 -8.65
C ALA A 120 -11.94 5.10 -10.05
N SER A 121 -12.05 6.41 -10.25
CA SER A 121 -12.42 7.00 -11.56
C SER A 121 -11.40 6.71 -12.67
N GLY A 122 -10.15 6.44 -12.32
CA GLY A 122 -9.08 6.04 -13.24
C GLY A 122 -9.15 4.57 -13.69
N HIS A 123 -10.04 3.75 -13.10
CA HIS A 123 -10.09 2.30 -13.28
C HIS A 123 -11.28 1.83 -14.14
N LYS A 124 -11.53 2.47 -15.29
CA LYS A 124 -12.77 2.26 -16.06
C LYS A 124 -13.01 0.83 -16.57
N ALA A 125 -11.96 0.04 -16.79
CA ALA A 125 -12.04 -1.34 -17.31
C ALA A 125 -11.69 -2.41 -16.27
N CYS A 126 -11.59 -2.06 -14.99
CA CYS A 126 -11.27 -3.02 -13.93
C CYS A 126 -12.49 -3.83 -13.51
N SER A 127 -12.24 -5.03 -12.97
CA SER A 127 -13.30 -5.88 -12.44
C SER A 127 -14.11 -5.17 -11.34
N PRO A 128 -15.45 -5.28 -11.33
CA PRO A 128 -16.31 -4.76 -10.26
C PRO A 128 -15.87 -5.21 -8.85
N ALA A 129 -15.29 -6.40 -8.72
CA ALA A 129 -14.78 -6.92 -7.45
C ALA A 129 -13.68 -6.06 -6.81
N CYS A 130 -13.08 -5.13 -7.55
CA CYS A 130 -12.05 -4.22 -7.03
C CYS A 130 -12.62 -2.91 -6.48
N PHE A 131 -13.94 -2.68 -6.55
CA PHE A 131 -14.54 -1.41 -6.16
C PHE A 131 -15.31 -1.50 -4.85
N ALA A 132 -15.00 -0.61 -3.91
CA ALA A 132 -15.68 -0.55 -2.61
C ALA A 132 -17.21 -0.41 -2.73
N SER A 133 -17.70 0.23 -3.80
CA SER A 133 -19.13 0.40 -4.09
C SER A 133 -19.88 -0.92 -4.29
N ASN A 134 -19.19 -2.02 -4.60
CA ASN A 134 -19.81 -3.33 -4.76
C ASN A 134 -19.88 -4.14 -3.46
N TYR A 135 -19.37 -3.59 -2.35
CA TYR A 135 -19.36 -4.21 -1.03
C TYR A 135 -20.22 -3.45 -0.01
N VAL A 136 -21.29 -2.81 -0.46
CA VAL A 136 -22.19 -2.00 0.40
C VAL A 136 -22.88 -2.79 1.52
N PHE A 137 -22.95 -4.11 1.38
CA PHE A 137 -23.51 -5.01 2.38
C PHE A 137 -22.46 -5.54 3.38
N ASP A 138 -21.17 -5.40 3.07
CA ASP A 138 -20.10 -5.82 3.96
C ASP A 138 -19.83 -4.70 4.98
N PRO A 139 -20.06 -4.93 6.29
CA PRO A 139 -19.87 -3.91 7.31
C PRO A 139 -18.41 -3.48 7.48
N ASP A 140 -17.45 -4.37 7.20
CA ASP A 140 -16.01 -4.08 7.32
C ASP A 140 -15.54 -3.15 6.20
N ILE A 141 -16.20 -3.18 5.02
CA ILE A 141 -15.85 -2.36 3.85
C ILE A 141 -16.72 -1.11 3.75
N LYS A 142 -18.03 -1.23 3.98
CA LYS A 142 -19.02 -0.14 3.85
C LYS A 142 -18.62 1.10 4.65
N ASN A 143 -18.16 0.89 5.88
CA ASN A 143 -17.79 1.96 6.81
C ASN A 143 -16.28 2.24 6.83
N ALA A 144 -15.50 1.55 6.00
CA ALA A 144 -14.07 1.76 5.92
C ALA A 144 -13.77 3.14 5.34
N ASN A 145 -12.92 3.89 6.04
CA ASN A 145 -12.26 5.05 5.45
C ASN A 145 -11.22 4.57 4.43
N THR A 146 -11.64 4.41 3.17
CA THR A 146 -10.79 3.94 2.07
C THR A 146 -9.60 4.87 1.80
N SER A 147 -9.71 6.13 2.23
CA SER A 147 -8.78 7.23 1.97
C SER A 147 -7.80 7.49 3.12
N ALA A 148 -7.78 6.60 4.12
CA ALA A 148 -6.89 6.72 5.27
C ALA A 148 -5.41 6.76 4.86
N ALA A 149 -5.05 6.07 3.77
CA ALA A 149 -3.70 6.07 3.24
C ALA A 149 -3.29 7.45 2.69
N GLU A 150 -4.15 8.16 1.98
CA GLU A 150 -3.87 9.50 1.46
C GLU A 150 -3.68 10.51 2.59
N PHE A 151 -4.55 10.44 3.60
CA PHE A 151 -4.42 11.23 4.82
C PHE A 151 -3.06 10.94 5.51
N GLY A 152 -2.70 9.68 5.69
CA GLY A 152 -1.42 9.28 6.27
C GLY A 152 -0.21 9.75 5.44
N ASN A 153 -0.31 9.63 4.13
CA ASN A 153 0.70 10.05 3.17
C ASN A 153 0.90 11.57 3.18
N SER A 154 -0.17 12.36 3.42
CA SER A 154 -0.04 13.80 3.64
C SER A 154 0.86 14.13 4.85
N GLY A 155 0.79 13.30 5.90
CA GLY A 155 1.70 13.37 7.05
C GLY A 155 3.14 13.08 6.67
N LEU A 156 3.38 12.01 5.91
CA LEU A 156 4.72 11.65 5.43
C LEU A 156 5.33 12.69 4.48
N LYS A 157 4.52 13.40 3.70
CA LYS A 157 5.00 14.51 2.85
C LYS A 157 5.72 15.60 3.67
N ARG A 158 5.33 15.82 4.93
CA ARG A 158 5.94 16.82 5.83
C ARG A 158 7.39 16.50 6.20
N VAL A 159 7.75 15.21 6.18
CA VAL A 159 9.12 14.75 6.50
C VAL A 159 9.93 14.38 5.26
N ARG A 160 9.36 14.55 4.06
CA ARG A 160 10.00 14.19 2.79
C ARG A 160 11.33 14.92 2.58
N LEU A 161 11.36 16.22 2.85
CA LEU A 161 12.56 17.04 2.64
C LEU A 161 13.72 16.63 3.57
N PRO A 162 13.55 16.59 4.90
CA PRO A 162 14.66 16.18 5.77
C PRO A 162 15.13 14.74 5.48
N VAL A 163 14.22 13.82 5.19
CA VAL A 163 14.56 12.42 4.84
C VAL A 163 15.45 12.33 3.59
N ARG A 164 15.29 13.22 2.60
CA ARG A 164 16.10 13.22 1.37
C ARG A 164 17.59 13.46 1.61
N TYR A 165 17.94 14.14 2.69
CA TYR A 165 19.33 14.47 3.03
C TYR A 165 19.94 13.52 4.06
N MET A 166 19.23 12.45 4.43
CA MET A 166 19.68 11.45 5.40
C MET A 166 20.24 10.22 4.71
N SER A 167 21.22 9.57 5.34
CA SER A 167 21.54 8.18 4.98
C SER A 167 20.34 7.28 5.24
N GLN A 168 20.27 6.13 4.56
CA GLN A 168 19.13 5.21 4.69
C GLN A 168 18.88 4.79 6.15
N GLN A 169 19.94 4.52 6.92
CA GLN A 169 19.82 4.14 8.33
C GLN A 169 19.19 5.26 9.17
N HIS A 170 19.66 6.51 9.00
CA HIS A 170 19.08 7.66 9.70
C HIS A 170 17.64 7.92 9.26
N ALA A 171 17.34 7.81 7.96
CA ALA A 171 16.00 7.95 7.44
C ALA A 171 15.03 6.95 8.07
N ILE A 172 15.42 5.67 8.19
CA ILE A 172 14.61 4.63 8.82
C ILE A 172 14.27 4.99 10.27
N VAL A 173 15.28 5.37 11.07
CA VAL A 173 15.08 5.75 12.48
C VAL A 173 14.19 7.00 12.60
N TYR A 174 14.43 8.01 11.76
CA TYR A 174 13.68 9.25 11.74
C TYR A 174 12.21 9.03 11.40
N ILE A 175 11.92 8.31 10.31
CA ILE A 175 10.55 7.98 9.89
C ILE A 175 9.85 7.15 10.96
N HIS A 176 10.54 6.17 11.54
CA HIS A 176 9.99 5.35 12.62
C HIS A 176 9.58 6.22 13.83
N ARG A 177 10.43 7.16 14.23
CA ARG A 177 10.12 8.07 15.35
C ARG A 177 8.96 9.01 15.01
N PHE A 178 8.93 9.57 13.81
CA PHE A 178 7.83 10.41 13.33
C PHE A 178 6.50 9.65 13.37
N LEU A 179 6.44 8.44 12.82
CA LEU A 179 5.23 7.61 12.81
C LEU A 179 4.82 7.15 14.22
N SER A 180 5.77 6.94 15.12
CA SER A 180 5.47 6.62 16.52
C SER A 180 4.77 7.79 17.23
N LEU A 181 5.23 9.03 17.01
CA LEU A 181 4.58 10.23 17.53
C LEU A 181 3.21 10.46 16.90
N TRP A 182 3.11 10.29 15.57
CA TRP A 182 1.84 10.34 14.84
C TRP A 182 0.81 9.38 15.46
N ASN A 183 1.20 8.11 15.64
CA ASN A 183 0.34 7.08 16.21
C ASN A 183 -0.11 7.43 17.63
N ARG A 184 0.79 7.95 18.47
CA ARG A 184 0.45 8.36 19.84
C ARG A 184 -0.61 9.46 19.83
N LEU A 185 -0.44 10.49 19.01
CA LEU A 185 -1.40 11.59 18.89
C LEU A 185 -2.73 11.12 18.31
N ARG A 186 -2.69 10.25 17.30
CA ARG A 186 -3.89 9.75 16.65
C ARG A 186 -4.70 8.83 17.57
N ARG A 187 -4.06 7.95 18.33
CA ARG A 187 -4.71 7.11 19.35
C ARG A 187 -5.44 7.97 20.39
N LYS A 188 -4.82 9.06 20.87
CA LYS A 188 -5.48 10.01 21.78
C LYS A 188 -6.74 10.63 21.16
N ARG A 189 -6.68 11.07 19.89
CA ARG A 189 -7.86 11.64 19.21
C ARG A 189 -8.97 10.61 19.05
N VAL A 190 -8.65 9.40 18.59
CA VAL A 190 -9.63 8.33 18.41
C VAL A 190 -10.28 7.95 19.74
N ALA A 191 -9.49 7.83 20.82
CA ALA A 191 -10.02 7.56 22.16
C ALA A 191 -10.94 8.68 22.67
N ASN A 192 -10.61 9.95 22.39
CA ASN A 192 -11.45 11.08 22.78
C ASN A 192 -12.77 11.13 22.00
N VAL A 193 -12.77 10.75 20.72
CA VAL A 193 -14.00 10.64 19.92
C VAL A 193 -14.87 9.51 20.47
N ALA A 194 -14.29 8.34 20.74
CA ALA A 194 -15.01 7.18 21.27
C ALA A 194 -15.60 7.41 22.68
N ARG A 195 -15.06 8.36 23.46
CA ARG A 195 -15.61 8.77 24.76
C ARG A 195 -16.77 9.77 24.66
N ARG A 196 -16.97 10.38 23.49
CA ARG A 196 -17.99 11.41 23.24
C ARG A 196 -19.19 10.88 22.45
N SER A 197 -19.08 9.67 21.89
CA SER A 197 -20.14 8.91 21.22
C SER A 197 -20.81 7.96 22.20
#